data_AF-H3NHI1-F1
#
_entry.id   AF-H3NHI1-F1
#
_cell.length_a   1.000
_cell.length_b   1.000
_cell.length_c   1.000
_cell.angle_alpha   90.00
_cell.angle_beta   90.00
_cell.angle_gamma   90.00
#
_symmetry.space_group_name_H-M   'P 1'
#
loop_
_entity.id
_entity.type
_entity.pdbx_description
1 polymer ?
#
loop_
_entity_poly.entity_id
_entity_poly.type
_entity_poly.pdbx_seq_one_letter_code
_entity_poly.pdbx_strand_id
1 'polypeptide(L)'
;MEKVIGYFKQQDQNYWIYNYVASLIYYALNGFHDTESLILFPIAITLISCVLIFEVNQKDYTRYLGFFPLQKDIAQLVILVVVNLVIWKFAGILALIAAIYLFWKNQNRA
;
A
#
# COMPACT_ATOMS: atom_id res chain seq x y z
N MET A 1 -4.98 7.16 16.56
CA MET A 1 -4.79 5.71 16.31
C MET A 1 -6.06 5.00 15.85
N GLU A 2 -7.23 5.33 16.41
CA GLU A 2 -8.52 4.69 16.07
C GLU A 2 -8.91 4.77 14.58
N LYS A 3 -8.67 5.91 13.91
CA LYS A 3 -8.94 6.07 12.47
C LYS A 3 -8.11 5.12 11.60
N VAL A 4 -6.85 4.89 11.97
CA VAL A 4 -5.94 3.98 11.25
C VAL A 4 -6.40 2.53 11.46
N ILE A 5 -6.63 2.13 12.72
CA ILE A 5 -7.10 0.76 13.04
C ILE A 5 -8.46 0.50 12.38
N GLY A 6 -9.36 1.47 12.40
CA GLY A 6 -10.65 1.41 11.71
C GLY A 6 -10.49 1.25 10.20
N TYR A 7 -9.58 2.00 9.57
CA TYR A 7 -9.31 1.90 8.15
C TYR A 7 -8.78 0.52 7.74
N PHE A 8 -7.87 -0.07 8.53
CA PHE A 8 -7.38 -1.44 8.31
C PHE A 8 -8.51 -2.47 8.43
N LYS A 9 -9.36 -2.35 9.45
CA LYS A 9 -10.51 -3.26 9.67
C LYS A 9 -11.60 -3.13 8.61
N GLN A 10 -11.69 -1.99 7.93
CA GLN A 10 -12.67 -1.73 6.88
C GLN A 10 -12.23 -2.22 5.49
N GLN A 11 -10.99 -2.68 5.33
CA GLN A 11 -10.52 -3.20 4.04
C GLN A 11 -11.18 -4.55 3.73
N ASP A 12 -11.73 -4.68 2.52
CA ASP A 12 -12.34 -5.90 2.01
C ASP A 12 -11.32 -7.06 1.95
N GLN A 13 -11.76 -8.30 2.15
CA GLN A 13 -10.87 -9.47 2.05
C GLN A 13 -10.23 -9.58 0.67
N ASN A 14 -10.95 -9.22 -0.39
CA ASN A 14 -10.42 -9.21 -1.76
C ASN A 14 -9.29 -8.19 -1.91
N TYR A 15 -9.36 -7.03 -1.24
CA TYR A 15 -8.26 -6.06 -1.27
C TYR A 15 -6.95 -6.70 -0.78
N TRP A 16 -7.00 -7.45 0.32
CA TRP A 16 -5.82 -8.15 0.83
C TRP A 16 -5.34 -9.23 -0.15
N ILE A 17 -6.23 -10.07 -0.64
CA ILE A 17 -5.89 -11.17 -1.56
C ILE A 17 -5.21 -10.62 -2.82
N TYR A 18 -5.78 -9.60 -3.47
CA TYR A 18 -5.22 -9.03 -4.70
C TYR A 18 -3.83 -8.44 -4.48
N ASN A 19 -3.62 -7.75 -3.36
CA ASN A 19 -2.31 -7.16 -3.05
C ASN A 19 -1.27 -8.23 -2.66
N TYR A 20 -1.66 -9.29 -1.96
CA TYR A 20 -0.76 -10.42 -1.68
C TYR A 20 -0.41 -11.21 -2.95
N VAL A 21 -1.38 -11.45 -3.83
CA VAL A 21 -1.15 -12.10 -5.12
C VAL A 21 -0.21 -11.26 -5.98
N ALA A 22 -0.42 -9.94 -6.06
CA ALA A 22 0.48 -9.05 -6.77
C ALA A 22 1.90 -9.05 -6.17
N SER A 23 2.00 -9.03 -4.84
CA SER A 23 3.28 -9.14 -4.13
C SER A 23 4.01 -10.43 -4.48
N LEU A 24 3.29 -11.56 -4.55
CA LEU A 24 3.83 -12.86 -4.93
C LEU A 24 4.33 -12.87 -6.38
N ILE A 25 3.58 -12.24 -7.29
CA ILE A 25 4.00 -12.08 -8.70
C ILE A 25 5.31 -11.29 -8.76
N TYR A 26 5.41 -10.17 -8.06
CA TYR A 26 6.64 -9.37 -8.02
C TYR A 26 7.82 -10.11 -7.39
N TYR A 27 7.57 -10.85 -6.32
CA TYR A 27 8.58 -11.70 -5.70
C TYR A 27 9.12 -12.77 -6.67
N ALA A 28 8.23 -13.44 -7.41
CA ALA A 28 8.63 -14.40 -8.44
C ALA A 28 9.40 -13.74 -9.59
N LEU A 29 8.95 -12.57 -10.07
CA LEU A 29 9.63 -11.80 -11.12
C LEU A 29 11.01 -11.29 -10.69
N ASN A 30 11.20 -11.02 -9.40
CA ASN A 30 12.47 -10.60 -8.82
C ASN A 30 13.39 -11.78 -8.45
N GLY A 31 13.12 -12.99 -8.96
CA GLY A 31 13.95 -14.16 -8.72
C GLY A 31 13.85 -14.73 -7.30
N PHE A 32 12.75 -14.49 -6.60
CA PHE A 32 12.53 -14.89 -5.20
C PHE A 32 13.53 -14.22 -4.23
N HIS A 33 14.03 -13.05 -4.60
CA HIS A 33 14.78 -12.17 -3.72
C HIS A 33 13.84 -11.12 -3.11
N ASP A 34 14.09 -10.71 -1.86
CA ASP A 34 13.27 -9.80 -1.03
C ASP A 34 11.96 -10.37 -0.46
N THR A 35 12.10 -11.33 0.46
CA THR A 35 10.99 -11.85 1.28
C THR A 35 10.37 -10.77 2.17
N GLU A 36 11.15 -9.75 2.57
CA GLU A 36 10.62 -8.62 3.34
C GLU A 36 9.55 -7.88 2.55
N SER A 37 9.87 -7.50 1.31
CA SER A 37 8.95 -6.80 0.40
C SER A 37 7.70 -7.61 0.08
N LEU A 38 7.85 -8.94 -0.05
CA LEU A 38 6.72 -9.86 -0.22
C LEU A 38 5.66 -9.67 0.89
N ILE A 39 6.10 -9.61 2.15
CA ILE A 39 5.23 -9.54 3.32
C ILE A 39 4.75 -8.09 3.55
N LEU A 40 5.65 -7.12 3.43
CA LEU A 40 5.38 -5.73 3.80
C LEU A 40 4.61 -4.95 2.76
N PHE A 41 4.59 -5.37 1.50
CA PHE A 41 3.93 -4.62 0.43
C PHE A 41 2.43 -4.33 0.66
N PRO A 42 1.57 -5.31 1.01
CA PRO A 42 0.16 -5.01 1.30
C PRO A 42 -0.03 -4.06 2.48
N ILE A 43 0.86 -4.14 3.48
CA ILE A 43 0.87 -3.25 4.64
C ILE A 43 1.28 -1.83 4.20
N ALA A 44 2.34 -1.71 3.41
CA ALA A 44 2.84 -0.45 2.86
C ALA A 44 1.76 0.26 2.04
N ILE A 45 1.07 -0.44 1.12
CA ILE A 45 -0.04 0.14 0.35
C ILE A 45 -1.12 0.68 1.28
N THR A 46 -1.49 -0.09 2.31
CA THR A 46 -2.56 0.29 3.23
C THR A 46 -2.18 1.53 4.04
N LEU A 47 -0.92 1.59 4.51
CA LEU A 47 -0.39 2.76 5.23
C LEU A 47 -0.32 4.00 4.33
N ILE A 48 0.22 3.87 3.12
CA ILE A 48 0.32 4.98 2.16
C ILE A 48 -1.08 5.49 1.81
N SER A 49 -2.03 4.59 1.53
CA SER A 49 -3.43 4.95 1.25
C SER A 49 -4.06 5.69 2.42
N CYS A 50 -3.82 5.22 3.66
CA CYS A 50 -4.28 5.88 4.86
C CYS A 50 -3.74 7.32 4.98
N VAL A 51 -2.43 7.52 4.72
CA VAL A 51 -1.81 8.85 4.73
C VAL A 51 -2.41 9.75 3.65
N LEU A 52 -2.56 9.25 2.41
CA LEU A 52 -3.14 10.04 1.32
C LEU A 52 -4.58 10.48 1.61
N ILE A 53 -5.41 9.58 2.16
CA ILE A 53 -6.82 9.86 2.44
C ILE A 53 -6.95 10.84 3.60
N PHE A 54 -6.32 10.54 4.74
CA PHE A 54 -6.62 11.26 5.97
C PHE A 54 -5.72 12.47 6.23
N GLU A 55 -4.55 12.53 5.60
CA GLU A 55 -3.56 13.54 5.94
C GLU A 55 -3.17 14.45 4.76
N VAL A 56 -3.24 13.95 3.53
CA VAL A 56 -3.00 14.76 2.32
C VAL A 56 -4.31 15.17 1.63
N ASN A 57 -5.45 14.56 1.97
CA ASN A 57 -6.75 14.74 1.32
C ASN A 57 -6.71 14.49 -0.19
N GLN A 58 -5.91 13.50 -0.60
CA GLN A 58 -5.59 13.15 -1.98
C GLN A 58 -6.16 11.78 -2.33
N LYS A 59 -7.47 11.60 -2.12
CA LYS A 59 -8.16 10.33 -2.31
C LYS A 59 -8.07 9.82 -3.76
N ASP A 60 -8.06 10.71 -4.75
CA ASP A 60 -7.99 10.30 -6.16
C ASP A 60 -6.71 9.55 -6.51
N TYR A 61 -5.61 9.80 -5.78
CA TYR A 61 -4.34 9.12 -6.02
C TYR A 61 -4.32 7.68 -5.48
N THR A 62 -5.24 7.29 -4.59
CA THR A 62 -5.32 5.92 -4.10
C THR A 62 -5.74 4.93 -5.18
N ARG A 63 -6.30 5.39 -6.31
CA ARG A 63 -6.65 4.54 -7.45
C ARG A 63 -5.44 3.88 -8.13
N TYR A 64 -4.24 4.38 -7.86
CA TYR A 64 -2.97 3.84 -8.36
C TYR A 64 -2.22 3.02 -7.30
N LEU A 65 -2.80 2.84 -6.11
CA LEU A 65 -2.20 2.12 -4.99
C LEU A 65 -2.89 0.77 -4.79
N GLY A 66 -2.12 -0.30 -4.87
CA GLY A 66 -2.64 -1.66 -4.84
C GLY A 66 -3.38 -2.05 -6.11
N PHE A 67 -3.82 -3.31 -6.15
CA PHE A 67 -4.44 -3.94 -7.32
C PHE A 67 -5.96 -4.11 -7.20
N PHE A 68 -6.58 -3.54 -6.17
CA PHE A 68 -8.01 -3.65 -5.93
C PHE A 68 -8.70 -2.27 -5.80
N PRO A 69 -9.82 -2.04 -6.50
CA PRO A 69 -10.36 -2.88 -7.57
C PRO A 69 -9.42 -2.87 -8.80
N LEU A 70 -9.38 -3.97 -9.54
CA LEU A 70 -8.54 -4.07 -10.73
C LEU A 70 -8.99 -3.05 -11.79
N GLN A 71 -8.07 -2.21 -12.25
CA GLN A 71 -8.38 -1.19 -13.27
C GLN A 71 -8.71 -1.85 -14.61
N LYS A 72 -9.81 -1.42 -15.23
CA LYS A 72 -10.23 -1.90 -16.55
C LYS A 72 -9.52 -1.18 -17.70
N ASP A 73 -9.03 0.03 -17.43
CA ASP A 73 -8.27 0.82 -18.39
C ASP A 73 -6.81 0.36 -18.42
N ILE A 74 -6.34 -0.08 -19.59
CA ILE A 74 -4.99 -0.59 -19.81
C ILE A 74 -3.93 0.46 -19.48
N ALA A 75 -4.14 1.74 -19.84
CA ALA A 75 -3.17 2.79 -19.56
C ALA A 75 -3.00 3.00 -18.06
N GLN A 76 -4.10 2.96 -17.31
CA GLN A 76 -4.09 3.04 -15.85
C GLN A 76 -3.50 1.79 -15.21
N LEU A 77 -3.75 0.62 -15.78
CA LEU A 77 -3.17 -0.64 -15.31
C LEU A 77 -1.64 -0.62 -15.43
N VAL A 78 -1.09 -0.09 -16.53
CA VAL A 78 0.37 0.07 -16.69
C VAL A 78 0.95 1.00 -15.62
N ILE A 79 0.32 2.15 -15.38
CA ILE A 79 0.75 3.08 -14.32
C ILE A 79 0.69 2.39 -12.95
N LEU A 80 -0.40 1.68 -12.68
CA LEU A 80 -0.60 0.93 -11.44
C LEU A 80 0.50 -0.11 -11.24
N VAL A 81 0.84 -0.90 -12.26
CA VAL A 81 1.93 -1.89 -12.20
C VAL A 81 3.27 -1.20 -11.88
N VAL A 82 3.62 -0.13 -12.59
CA VAL A 82 4.90 0.57 -12.38
C VAL A 82 4.99 1.15 -10.96
N VAL A 83 3.94 1.85 -10.52
CA VAL A 83 3.89 2.45 -9.17
C VAL A 83 3.99 1.37 -8.10
N ASN A 84 3.22 0.30 -8.23
CA ASN A 84 3.23 -0.78 -7.25
C ASN A 84 4.54 -1.57 -7.25
N LEU A 85 5.22 -1.70 -8.38
CA LEU A 85 6.56 -2.31 -8.42
C LEU A 85 7.58 -1.47 -7.64
N VAL A 86 7.53 -0.12 -7.77
CA VAL A 86 8.36 0.78 -6.99
C VAL A 86 8.04 0.65 -5.50
N ILE A 87 6.75 0.67 -5.14
CA ILE A 87 6.32 0.49 -3.75
C ILE A 87 6.79 -0.85 -3.19
N TRP A 88 6.69 -1.93 -3.98
CA TRP A 88 7.15 -3.25 -3.58
C TRP A 88 8.65 -3.25 -3.29
N LYS A 89 9.49 -2.69 -4.17
CA LYS A 89 10.95 -2.63 -3.95
C LYS A 89 11.35 -1.84 -2.69
N PHE A 90 10.55 -0.85 -2.30
CA PHE A 90 10.83 -0.01 -1.14
C PHE A 90 9.84 -0.24 0.01
N ALA A 91 9.14 -1.38 0.03
CA ALA A 91 8.00 -1.59 0.92
C ALA A 91 8.38 -1.44 2.39
N GLY A 92 9.52 -1.98 2.82
CA GLY A 92 10.00 -1.85 4.19
C GLY A 92 10.24 -0.40 4.61
N ILE A 93 11.00 0.36 3.81
CA ILE A 93 11.31 1.77 4.09
C ILE A 93 10.03 2.61 4.04
N LEU A 94 9.16 2.42 3.06
CA LEU A 94 7.92 3.18 2.92
C LEU A 94 6.94 2.88 4.06
N ALA A 95 6.81 1.61 4.45
CA ALA A 95 5.99 1.22 5.60
C ALA A 95 6.54 1.86 6.89
N LEU A 96 7.86 1.85 7.08
CA LEU A 96 8.51 2.46 8.23
C LEU A 96 8.28 3.97 8.27
N ILE A 97 8.51 4.69 7.17
CA ILE A 97 8.28 6.14 7.07
C ILE A 97 6.81 6.46 7.38
N ALA A 98 5.87 5.72 6.78
CA ALA A 98 4.45 5.94 7.00
C ALA A 98 4.04 5.64 8.46
N ALA A 99 4.57 4.57 9.07
CA ALA A 99 4.31 4.22 10.45
C ALA A 99 4.87 5.28 11.42
N ILE A 100 6.12 5.73 11.23
CA ILE A 100 6.75 6.78 12.03
C ILE A 100 5.95 8.09 11.92
N TYR A 101 5.56 8.46 10.69
CA TYR A 101 4.75 9.67 10.46
C TYR A 101 3.42 9.61 11.23
N LEU A 102 2.70 8.49 11.14
CA LEU A 102 1.44 8.31 11.85
C LEU A 102 1.61 8.30 13.38
N PHE A 103 2.70 7.73 13.88
CA PHE A 103 3.02 7.71 15.30
C PHE A 103 3.36 9.10 15.85
N TRP A 104 4.27 9.82 15.20
CA TRP A 104 4.66 11.18 15.56
C TRP A 104 3.45 12.12 15.61
N LYS A 105 2.57 12.00 14.60
CA LYS A 105 1.34 12.79 14.53
C LYS A 105 0.36 12.46 15.64
N ASN A 106 0.30 11.20 16.07
CA ASN A 106 -0.55 10.79 17.19
C ASN A 106 -0.05 11.36 18.52
N GLN A 107 1.27 11.48 18.72
CA GLN A 107 1.83 12.13 19.92
C GLN A 107 1.55 13.64 19.95
N ASN A 108 1.64 14.32 18.80
CA ASN A 108 1.45 15.78 18.74
C ASN A 108 -0.03 16.22 18.70
N ARG A 109 -0.97 15.27 18.60
CA ARG A 109 -2.43 15.51 18.69
C ARG A 109 -2.99 15.18 20.08
N ALA A 110 -2.19 14.59 20.98
CA ALA A 110 -2.50 14.36 22.38
C ALA A 110 -1.97 15.52 23.23
#